data_AF-A0A3N4GUY1-F1
#
_entry.id   AF-A0A3N4GUY1-F1
#
_cell.length_a   1.000
_cell.length_b   1.000
_cell.length_c   1.000
_cell.angle_alpha   90.00
_cell.angle_beta   90.00
_cell.angle_gamma   90.00
#
_symmetry.space_group_name_H-M   'P 1'
#
loop_
_entity.id
_entity.type
_entity.pdbx_description
1 polymer ?
#
loop_
_entity_poly.entity_id
_entity_poly.type
_entity_poly.pdbx_seq_one_letter_code
_entity_poly.pdbx_strand_id
1 'polypeptide(L)'
;MKNLKKHLQEFGFKTELSGLNDPTGKKAEKFYKTLKQYLGPFRFEEYLDLQDSSGSPEDESKLMKFIGKDETLFRLLLSFQIEMSEEIFKEILSIVKALGLQPKSVLELGGANGWALDYLADEGFDNTEELIVLDSFPNWTPVSEDIKIISSDYFTFNPDQKFDLIFSILGFSSEDYSAFVEKSISMLADEGFLILGLRISNEKSFDDILDTIYGLGCHLRYDQSKRIQIGQEQIPVLTIQHGKKELSPNEKLRCIRKGFYNLDNPKRIIGYEARIILDLIASGKIVYEGRNDWEDGSWMRIWYIEFNGITYQVLENFAGDLVVEFPVSEIIDIEDFLENLQLQTNYFSRTV
;
A
#
# COMPACT_ATOMS: atom_id res chain seq x y z
N MET A 1 -23.72 14.75 -3.14
CA MET A 1 -22.51 14.02 -3.53
C MET A 1 -22.43 14.03 -5.05
N LYS A 2 -21.40 14.67 -5.60
CA LYS A 2 -21.15 14.71 -7.05
C LYS A 2 -20.94 13.27 -7.54
N ASN A 3 -21.19 12.98 -8.82
CA ASN A 3 -20.90 11.65 -9.34
C ASN A 3 -19.42 11.60 -9.73
N LEU A 4 -18.60 10.86 -8.98
CA LEU A 4 -17.15 10.79 -9.18
C LEU A 4 -16.75 10.34 -10.59
N LYS A 5 -17.45 9.34 -11.14
CA LYS A 5 -17.21 8.88 -12.52
C LYS A 5 -17.48 9.97 -13.54
N LYS A 6 -18.56 10.74 -13.37
CA LYS A 6 -18.89 11.87 -14.24
C LYS A 6 -17.84 12.98 -14.13
N HIS A 7 -17.39 13.27 -12.92
CA HIS A 7 -16.36 14.26 -12.64
C HIS A 7 -15.02 13.93 -13.32
N LEU A 8 -14.58 12.67 -13.23
CA LEU A 8 -13.41 12.19 -13.97
C LEU A 8 -13.56 12.37 -15.49
N GLN A 9 -14.74 12.09 -16.04
CA GLN A 9 -15.02 12.27 -17.47
C GLN A 9 -15.00 13.75 -17.90
N GLU A 10 -15.47 14.66 -17.03
CA GLU A 10 -15.41 16.11 -17.26
C GLU A 10 -13.96 16.60 -17.46
N PHE A 11 -12.99 15.95 -16.81
CA PHE A 11 -11.56 16.29 -16.92
C PHE A 11 -10.74 15.40 -17.87
N GLY A 12 -11.43 14.65 -18.73
CA GLY A 12 -10.83 13.93 -19.85
C GLY A 12 -10.38 12.50 -19.56
N PHE A 13 -10.68 11.95 -18.38
CA PHE A 13 -10.44 10.54 -18.08
C PHE A 13 -11.56 9.65 -18.66
N LYS A 14 -11.16 8.58 -19.35
CA LYS A 14 -12.08 7.67 -20.04
C LYS A 14 -12.36 6.44 -19.18
N THR A 15 -13.26 6.59 -18.21
CA THR A 15 -13.61 5.53 -17.24
C THR A 15 -14.16 4.26 -17.90
N GLU A 16 -14.69 4.36 -19.12
CA GLU A 16 -15.12 3.20 -19.91
C GLU A 16 -13.98 2.38 -20.55
N LEU A 17 -12.73 2.83 -20.40
CA LEU A 17 -11.52 2.14 -20.87
C LEU A 17 -10.76 1.41 -19.76
N SER A 18 -11.23 1.48 -18.51
CA SER A 18 -10.49 0.88 -17.41
C SER A 18 -10.51 -0.65 -17.47
N GLY A 19 -9.33 -1.28 -17.46
CA GLY A 19 -9.18 -2.73 -17.61
C GLY A 19 -9.28 -3.53 -16.31
N LEU A 20 -9.41 -2.88 -15.15
CA LEU A 20 -9.13 -3.49 -13.85
C LEU A 20 -10.10 -4.61 -13.43
N ASN A 21 -11.32 -4.59 -13.96
CA ASN A 21 -12.41 -5.50 -13.62
C ASN A 21 -13.03 -6.13 -14.85
N ASP A 22 -12.19 -6.49 -15.83
CA ASP A 22 -12.66 -7.01 -17.11
C ASP A 22 -12.26 -8.47 -17.34
N PRO A 23 -13.02 -9.42 -16.77
CA PRO A 23 -12.78 -10.85 -16.99
C PRO A 23 -12.95 -11.26 -18.46
N THR A 24 -13.56 -10.40 -19.29
CA THR A 24 -13.79 -10.66 -20.71
C THR A 24 -12.72 -10.12 -21.63
N GLY A 25 -11.81 -9.26 -21.13
CA GLY A 25 -10.79 -8.57 -21.93
C GLY A 25 -11.32 -7.47 -22.88
N LYS A 26 -12.63 -7.27 -23.01
CA LYS A 26 -13.25 -6.31 -23.94
C LYS A 26 -12.92 -4.84 -23.67
N LYS A 27 -12.86 -4.40 -22.41
CA LYS A 27 -12.41 -3.06 -22.02
C LYS A 27 -10.93 -2.88 -22.32
N ALA A 28 -10.10 -3.89 -22.06
CA ALA A 28 -8.68 -3.86 -22.44
C ALA A 28 -8.52 -3.75 -23.97
N GLU A 29 -9.24 -4.56 -24.75
CA GLU A 29 -9.29 -4.45 -26.21
C GLU A 29 -9.73 -3.05 -26.67
N LYS A 30 -10.76 -2.49 -26.03
CA LYS A 30 -11.26 -1.15 -26.34
C LYS A 30 -10.22 -0.08 -26.02
N PHE A 31 -9.48 -0.22 -24.92
CA PHE A 31 -8.36 0.66 -24.56
C PHE A 31 -7.27 0.62 -25.63
N TYR A 32 -6.73 -0.57 -25.94
CA TYR A 32 -5.66 -0.72 -26.94
C TYR A 32 -6.09 -0.24 -28.33
N LYS A 33 -7.35 -0.48 -28.72
CA LYS A 33 -7.91 0.05 -29.97
C LYS A 33 -7.95 1.58 -29.97
N THR A 34 -8.39 2.19 -28.87
CA THR A 34 -8.45 3.66 -28.73
C THR A 34 -7.04 4.26 -28.73
N LEU A 35 -6.10 3.62 -28.03
CA LEU A 35 -4.70 4.05 -27.97
C LEU A 35 -4.03 3.96 -29.34
N LYS A 36 -4.21 2.86 -30.07
CA LYS A 36 -3.70 2.71 -31.44
C LYS A 36 -4.27 3.74 -32.41
N GLN A 37 -5.55 4.09 -32.25
CA GLN A 37 -6.17 5.17 -33.04
C GLN A 37 -5.57 6.53 -32.73
N TYR A 38 -5.24 6.79 -31.46
CA TYR A 38 -4.65 8.05 -31.02
C TYR A 38 -3.18 8.19 -31.46
N LEU A 39 -2.37 7.17 -31.23
CA LEU A 39 -0.93 7.16 -31.51
C LEU A 39 -0.59 6.94 -32.99
N GLY A 40 -1.49 6.27 -33.73
CA GLY A 40 -1.18 5.69 -35.02
C GLY A 40 -0.36 4.39 -34.91
N PRO A 41 -0.23 3.60 -35.99
CA PRO A 41 0.35 2.26 -35.94
C PRO A 41 1.78 2.24 -35.40
N PHE A 42 2.65 3.14 -35.87
CA PHE A 42 4.08 3.12 -35.55
C PHE A 42 4.36 3.43 -34.06
N ARG A 43 3.84 4.54 -33.54
CA ARG A 43 3.99 4.90 -32.12
C ARG A 43 3.28 3.93 -31.18
N PHE A 44 2.25 3.23 -31.66
CA PHE A 44 1.59 2.20 -30.87
C PHE A 44 2.49 0.97 -30.69
N GLU A 45 3.20 0.53 -31.73
CA GLU A 45 4.20 -0.55 -31.58
C GLU A 45 5.33 -0.11 -30.62
N GLU A 46 5.83 1.12 -30.73
CA GLU A 46 6.80 1.67 -29.75
C GLU A 46 6.29 1.61 -28.30
N TYR A 47 5.00 1.91 -28.09
CA TYR A 47 4.38 1.78 -26.77
C TYR A 47 4.32 0.33 -26.29
N LEU A 48 4.00 -0.63 -27.16
CA LEU A 48 3.98 -2.05 -26.80
C LEU A 48 5.39 -2.53 -26.42
N ASP A 49 6.41 -2.12 -27.17
CA ASP A 49 7.81 -2.44 -26.84
C ASP A 49 8.21 -1.91 -25.45
N LEU A 50 7.73 -0.72 -25.08
CA LEU A 50 7.94 -0.15 -23.74
C LEU A 50 7.19 -0.91 -22.65
N GLN A 51 6.00 -1.44 -22.96
CA GLN A 51 5.21 -2.23 -22.01
C GLN A 51 5.85 -3.60 -21.75
N ASP A 52 6.31 -4.28 -22.80
CA ASP A 52 6.92 -5.60 -22.70
C ASP A 52 8.30 -5.58 -22.03
N SER A 53 8.95 -4.41 -22.00
CA SER A 53 10.22 -4.20 -21.30
C SER A 53 10.06 -3.66 -19.88
N SER A 54 8.83 -3.47 -19.39
CA SER A 54 8.56 -2.84 -18.10
C SER A 54 8.80 -3.76 -16.89
N GLY A 55 9.69 -3.33 -15.99
CA GLY A 55 9.95 -4.00 -14.71
C GLY A 55 10.85 -3.23 -13.74
N SER A 56 11.30 -2.02 -14.09
CA SER A 56 12.24 -1.21 -13.30
C SER A 56 11.90 0.30 -13.32
N PRO A 57 12.40 1.10 -12.37
CA PRO A 57 12.27 2.57 -12.37
C PRO A 57 12.79 3.27 -13.65
N GLU A 58 13.75 2.65 -14.36
CA GLU A 58 14.23 3.16 -15.65
C GLU A 58 13.14 3.16 -16.73
N ASP A 59 12.11 2.30 -16.58
CA ASP A 59 11.04 2.13 -17.56
C ASP A 59 9.97 3.21 -17.45
N GLU A 60 9.73 3.73 -16.25
CA GLU A 60 8.85 4.90 -16.07
C GLU A 60 9.46 6.14 -16.70
N SER A 61 10.77 6.35 -16.58
CA SER A 61 11.46 7.46 -17.27
C SER A 61 11.31 7.37 -18.80
N LYS A 62 11.37 6.15 -19.36
CA LYS A 62 11.16 5.92 -20.81
C LYS A 62 9.72 6.20 -21.20
N LEU A 63 8.74 5.74 -20.42
CA LEU A 63 7.33 6.02 -20.65
C LEU A 63 7.03 7.53 -20.59
N MET A 64 7.58 8.24 -19.61
CA MET A 64 7.44 9.69 -19.50
C MET A 64 8.06 10.44 -20.68
N LYS A 65 9.22 10.00 -21.18
CA LYS A 65 9.82 10.54 -22.41
C LYS A 65 8.95 10.28 -23.64
N PHE A 66 8.35 9.09 -23.74
CA PHE A 66 7.43 8.73 -24.82
C PHE A 66 6.16 9.60 -24.81
N ILE A 67 5.61 9.89 -23.63
CA ILE A 67 4.47 10.79 -23.45
C ILE A 67 4.86 12.24 -23.81
N GLY A 68 6.05 12.68 -23.41
CA GLY A 68 6.59 13.99 -23.74
C GLY A 68 5.78 15.12 -23.10
N LYS A 69 5.10 15.93 -23.91
CA LYS A 69 4.21 17.01 -23.45
C LYS A 69 2.72 16.73 -23.68
N ASP A 70 2.39 15.52 -24.10
CA ASP A 70 1.03 15.16 -24.50
C ASP A 70 0.18 14.77 -23.28
N GLU A 71 -0.44 15.77 -22.66
CA GLU A 71 -1.37 15.59 -21.53
C GLU A 71 -2.56 14.68 -21.90
N THR A 72 -3.01 14.72 -23.15
CA THR A 72 -4.15 13.90 -23.61
C THR A 72 -3.77 12.42 -23.71
N LEU A 73 -2.57 12.14 -24.22
CA LEU A 73 -2.01 10.79 -24.18
C LEU A 73 -1.83 10.32 -22.74
N PHE A 74 -1.32 11.17 -21.85
CA PHE A 74 -1.10 10.76 -20.47
C PHE A 74 -2.42 10.41 -19.77
N ARG A 75 -3.46 11.25 -19.91
CA ARG A 75 -4.82 10.93 -19.43
C ARG A 75 -5.36 9.64 -20.03
N LEU A 76 -5.13 9.41 -21.32
CA LEU A 76 -5.56 8.18 -21.97
C LEU A 76 -4.91 6.95 -21.34
N LEU A 77 -3.59 6.99 -21.08
CA LEU A 77 -2.87 5.91 -20.42
C LEU A 77 -3.37 5.68 -18.98
N LEU A 78 -3.53 6.75 -18.19
CA LEU A 78 -4.06 6.68 -16.82
C LEU A 78 -5.50 6.15 -16.79
N SER A 79 -6.29 6.37 -17.85
CA SER A 79 -7.68 5.86 -17.95
C SER A 79 -7.76 4.33 -17.89
N PHE A 80 -6.68 3.60 -18.17
CA PHE A 80 -6.66 2.14 -18.03
C PHE A 80 -6.83 1.69 -16.58
N GLN A 81 -6.27 2.43 -15.62
CA GLN A 81 -6.30 2.10 -14.19
C GLN A 81 -7.20 3.02 -13.36
N ILE A 82 -7.94 3.93 -13.99
CA ILE A 82 -8.70 4.98 -13.28
C ILE A 82 -9.77 4.44 -12.31
N GLU A 83 -10.35 3.27 -12.56
CA GLU A 83 -11.27 2.62 -11.59
C GLU A 83 -10.56 2.30 -10.26
N MET A 84 -9.26 1.98 -10.28
CA MET A 84 -8.49 1.78 -9.05
C MET A 84 -8.30 3.09 -8.29
N SER A 85 -7.93 4.16 -9.00
CA SER A 85 -7.80 5.48 -8.42
C SER A 85 -9.12 5.95 -7.81
N GLU A 86 -10.24 5.65 -8.45
CA GLU A 86 -11.59 5.94 -7.97
C GLU A 86 -11.88 5.25 -6.62
N GLU A 87 -11.62 3.94 -6.50
CA GLU A 87 -11.89 3.17 -5.29
C GLU A 87 -10.98 3.58 -4.12
N ILE A 88 -9.69 3.85 -4.38
CA ILE A 88 -8.77 4.37 -3.36
C ILE A 88 -9.22 5.75 -2.89
N PHE A 89 -9.59 6.64 -3.80
CA PHE A 89 -10.03 7.97 -3.43
C PHE A 89 -11.34 7.97 -2.63
N LYS A 90 -12.30 7.10 -2.97
CA LYS A 90 -13.51 6.89 -2.15
C LYS A 90 -13.15 6.51 -0.72
N GLU A 91 -12.13 5.67 -0.54
CA GLU A 91 -11.67 5.29 0.79
C GLU A 91 -11.04 6.46 1.55
N ILE A 92 -10.17 7.22 0.88
CA ILE A 92 -9.57 8.44 1.45
C ILE A 92 -10.68 9.40 1.89
N LEU A 93 -11.68 9.64 1.05
CA LEU A 93 -12.83 10.50 1.35
C LEU A 93 -13.63 9.99 2.55
N SER A 94 -13.81 8.67 2.65
CA SER A 94 -14.48 8.04 3.80
C SER A 94 -13.71 8.27 5.09
N ILE A 95 -12.39 8.10 5.08
CA ILE A 95 -11.51 8.32 6.24
C ILE A 95 -11.56 9.78 6.68
N VAL A 96 -11.38 10.70 5.73
CA VAL A 96 -11.48 12.14 5.95
C VAL A 96 -12.79 12.51 6.65
N LYS A 97 -13.92 11.99 6.15
CA LYS A 97 -15.25 12.25 6.73
C LYS A 97 -15.41 11.63 8.12
N ALA A 98 -14.93 10.40 8.31
CA ALA A 98 -14.99 9.70 9.59
C ALA A 98 -14.18 10.40 10.69
N LEU A 99 -13.05 11.01 10.32
CA LEU A 99 -12.20 11.80 11.21
C LEU A 99 -12.71 13.24 11.41
N GLY A 100 -13.69 13.69 10.61
CA GLY A 100 -14.20 15.05 10.66
C GLY A 100 -13.15 16.11 10.29
N LEU A 101 -12.24 15.77 9.38
CA LEU A 101 -11.14 16.66 9.01
C LEU A 101 -11.66 17.90 8.27
N GLN A 102 -11.06 19.05 8.58
CA GLN A 102 -11.28 20.35 7.94
C GLN A 102 -9.91 21.02 7.75
N PRO A 103 -9.02 20.45 6.91
CA PRO A 103 -7.67 20.96 6.73
C PRO A 103 -7.68 22.32 6.04
N LYS A 104 -6.72 23.18 6.39
CA LYS A 104 -6.51 24.46 5.70
C LYS A 104 -5.57 24.32 4.52
N SER A 105 -4.60 23.40 4.61
CA SER A 105 -3.66 23.12 3.53
C SER A 105 -3.65 21.62 3.20
N VAL A 106 -3.81 21.32 1.90
CA VAL A 106 -3.87 19.94 1.40
C VAL A 106 -2.81 19.74 0.31
N LEU A 107 -2.04 18.66 0.42
CA LEU A 107 -1.09 18.20 -0.59
C LEU A 107 -1.51 16.85 -1.14
N GLU A 108 -1.75 16.78 -2.45
CA GLU A 108 -1.90 15.53 -3.19
C GLU A 108 -0.58 15.13 -3.85
N LEU A 109 -0.08 13.94 -3.55
CA LEU A 109 1.13 13.37 -4.15
C LEU A 109 0.74 12.49 -5.34
N GLY A 110 1.14 12.89 -6.55
CA GLY A 110 0.83 12.18 -7.80
C GLY A 110 -0.59 12.42 -8.30
N GLY A 111 -1.12 13.62 -8.08
CA GLY A 111 -2.51 13.98 -8.35
C GLY A 111 -2.86 14.30 -9.79
N ALA A 112 -1.90 14.18 -10.72
CA ALA A 112 -2.08 14.57 -12.10
C ALA A 112 -2.57 16.03 -12.24
N ASN A 113 -3.76 16.23 -12.79
CA ASN A 113 -4.39 17.54 -12.95
C ASN A 113 -5.16 18.04 -11.71
N GLY A 114 -5.18 17.28 -10.61
CA GLY A 114 -5.84 17.66 -9.37
C GLY A 114 -7.34 17.35 -9.30
N TRP A 115 -7.84 16.43 -10.13
CA TRP A 115 -9.26 16.03 -10.08
C TRP A 115 -9.70 15.56 -8.69
N ALA A 116 -8.83 14.90 -7.92
CA ALA A 116 -9.19 14.41 -6.60
C ALA A 116 -9.33 15.55 -5.59
N LEU A 117 -8.42 16.53 -5.64
CA LEU A 117 -8.53 17.76 -4.85
C LEU A 117 -9.78 18.57 -5.20
N ASP A 118 -10.09 18.73 -6.49
CA ASP A 118 -11.30 19.42 -6.94
C ASP A 118 -12.57 18.76 -6.37
N TYR A 119 -12.62 17.43 -6.44
CA TYR A 119 -13.71 16.67 -5.86
C TYR A 119 -13.77 16.80 -4.33
N LEU A 120 -12.61 16.79 -3.66
CA LEU A 120 -12.53 16.91 -2.20
C LEU A 120 -13.03 18.29 -1.75
N ALA A 121 -12.63 19.35 -2.46
CA ALA A 121 -13.07 20.73 -2.24
C ALA A 121 -14.61 20.84 -2.29
N ASP A 122 -15.22 20.27 -3.33
CA ASP A 122 -16.68 20.24 -3.54
C ASP A 122 -17.46 19.50 -2.44
N GLU A 123 -16.82 18.60 -1.68
CA GLU A 123 -17.48 17.74 -0.68
C GLU A 123 -17.49 18.32 0.74
N GLY A 124 -17.20 19.62 0.90
CA GLY A 124 -17.35 20.34 2.18
C GLY A 124 -16.03 20.77 2.81
N PHE A 125 -15.08 21.18 1.96
CA PHE A 125 -13.76 21.69 2.32
C PHE A 125 -13.68 23.20 2.09
N ASP A 126 -14.80 23.91 2.29
CA ASP A 126 -15.01 25.32 1.95
C ASP A 126 -14.01 26.29 2.61
N ASN A 127 -13.33 25.85 3.68
CA ASN A 127 -12.33 26.63 4.42
C ASN A 127 -10.88 26.28 4.04
N THR A 128 -10.67 25.43 3.03
CA THR A 128 -9.32 25.08 2.59
C THR A 128 -8.71 26.27 1.86
N GLU A 129 -7.60 26.76 2.41
CA GLU A 129 -6.88 27.94 1.90
C GLU A 129 -5.87 27.55 0.80
N GLU A 130 -5.36 26.31 0.81
CA GLU A 130 -4.32 25.87 -0.11
C GLU A 130 -4.55 24.42 -0.59
N LEU A 131 -4.67 24.25 -1.91
CA LEU A 131 -4.79 22.96 -2.60
C LEU A 131 -3.62 22.78 -3.56
N ILE A 132 -2.69 21.88 -3.22
CA ILE A 132 -1.50 21.63 -4.02
C ILE A 132 -1.46 20.20 -4.54
N VAL A 133 -1.19 20.05 -5.83
CA VAL A 133 -0.73 18.79 -6.42
C VAL A 133 0.78 18.85 -6.59
N LEU A 134 1.48 17.82 -6.13
CA LEU A 134 2.88 17.58 -6.45
C LEU A 134 2.94 16.41 -7.45
N ASP A 135 3.40 16.68 -8.66
CA ASP A 135 3.48 15.68 -9.73
C ASP A 135 4.76 15.89 -10.55
N SER A 136 5.34 14.80 -11.08
CA SER A 136 6.58 14.90 -11.85
C SER A 136 6.34 15.40 -13.28
N PHE A 137 5.10 15.33 -13.80
CA PHE A 137 4.78 15.74 -15.15
C PHE A 137 4.49 17.25 -15.25
N PRO A 138 5.32 18.02 -15.99
CA PRO A 138 5.27 19.48 -15.96
C PRO A 138 4.14 20.09 -16.80
N ASN A 139 3.41 19.28 -17.58
CA ASN A 139 2.43 19.79 -18.54
C ASN A 139 0.98 19.53 -18.10
N TRP A 140 0.74 19.21 -16.83
CA TRP A 140 -0.62 19.14 -16.33
C TRP A 140 -1.27 20.52 -16.33
N THR A 141 -2.45 20.61 -16.91
CA THR A 141 -3.33 21.76 -16.76
C THR A 141 -4.22 21.52 -15.54
N PRO A 142 -4.22 22.40 -14.51
CA PRO A 142 -5.08 22.22 -13.35
C PRO A 142 -6.56 22.24 -13.74
N VAL A 143 -7.35 21.42 -13.06
CA VAL A 143 -8.80 21.33 -13.30
C VAL A 143 -9.59 22.53 -12.78
N SER A 144 -9.03 23.27 -11.83
CA SER A 144 -9.59 24.47 -11.22
C SER A 144 -8.49 25.51 -11.00
N GLU A 145 -8.85 26.79 -11.01
CA GLU A 145 -7.93 27.91 -10.72
C GLU A 145 -7.45 27.91 -9.25
N ASP A 146 -8.20 27.26 -8.35
CA ASP A 146 -7.86 27.13 -6.94
C ASP A 146 -6.79 26.07 -6.67
N ILE A 147 -6.47 25.24 -7.67
CA ILE A 147 -5.49 24.15 -7.55
C ILE A 147 -4.16 24.55 -8.14
N LYS A 148 -3.11 24.47 -7.32
CA LYS A 148 -1.73 24.71 -7.73
C LYS A 148 -1.03 23.39 -8.03
N ILE A 149 -0.55 23.20 -9.25
CA ILE A 149 0.31 22.07 -9.60
C ILE A 149 1.78 22.50 -9.52
N ILE A 150 2.54 21.81 -8.69
CA ILE A 150 3.99 21.96 -8.58
C ILE A 150 4.64 20.79 -9.30
N SER A 151 5.36 21.08 -10.39
CA SER A 151 6.15 20.07 -11.08
C SER A 151 7.50 19.88 -10.40
N SER A 152 7.65 18.78 -9.66
CA SER A 152 8.89 18.47 -8.96
C SER A 152 8.97 16.99 -8.60
N ASP A 153 10.18 16.52 -8.34
CA ASP A 153 10.41 15.19 -7.78
C ASP A 153 10.08 15.19 -6.28
N TYR A 154 9.36 14.16 -5.83
CA TYR A 154 8.89 14.01 -4.45
C TYR A 154 10.00 14.19 -3.42
N PHE A 155 11.17 13.60 -3.65
CA PHE A 155 12.28 13.58 -2.70
C PHE A 155 12.97 14.94 -2.60
N THR A 156 12.95 15.70 -3.68
CA THR A 156 13.57 17.04 -3.73
C THR A 156 12.65 18.17 -3.28
N PHE A 157 11.34 17.96 -3.27
CA PHE A 157 10.37 18.98 -2.89
C PHE A 157 10.45 19.29 -1.39
N ASN A 158 10.72 20.55 -1.03
CA ASN A 158 10.80 21.01 0.36
C ASN A 158 9.90 22.24 0.50
N PRO A 159 8.66 22.08 0.96
CA PRO A 159 7.73 23.20 1.10
C PRO A 159 8.12 24.06 2.31
N ASP A 160 7.92 25.38 2.20
CA ASP A 160 8.13 26.30 3.32
C ASP A 160 7.09 26.10 4.44
N GLN A 161 5.88 25.69 4.05
CA GLN A 161 4.76 25.39 4.93
C GLN A 161 4.45 23.89 4.92
N LYS A 162 4.11 23.37 6.10
CA LYS A 162 3.65 21.99 6.26
C LYS A 162 2.14 21.87 6.02
N PHE A 163 1.68 20.67 5.67
CA PHE A 163 0.30 20.41 5.27
C PHE A 163 -0.52 19.74 6.36
N ASP A 164 -1.78 20.17 6.52
CA ASP A 164 -2.74 19.58 7.45
C ASP A 164 -3.24 18.21 6.95
N LEU A 165 -3.35 18.05 5.63
CA LEU A 165 -3.68 16.78 5.00
C LEU A 165 -2.73 16.52 3.83
N ILE A 166 -2.09 15.35 3.84
CA ILE A 166 -1.36 14.84 2.69
C ILE A 166 -2.03 13.54 2.27
N PHE A 167 -2.30 13.36 0.99
CA PHE A 167 -2.76 12.07 0.49
C PHE A 167 -2.13 11.68 -0.84
N SER A 168 -2.18 10.38 -1.14
CA SER A 168 -1.72 9.86 -2.42
C SER A 168 -2.62 8.73 -2.91
N ILE A 169 -2.94 8.77 -4.19
CA ILE A 169 -3.65 7.73 -4.91
C ILE A 169 -2.64 7.02 -5.81
N LEU A 170 -2.02 5.94 -5.33
CA LEU A 170 -0.99 5.19 -6.07
C LEU A 170 0.23 6.02 -6.49
N GLY A 171 0.45 7.22 -5.93
CA GLY A 171 1.36 8.23 -6.45
C GLY A 171 2.86 7.92 -6.28
N PHE A 172 3.22 6.66 -6.06
CA PHE A 172 4.60 6.24 -5.94
C PHE A 172 4.83 4.84 -6.54
N SER A 173 5.74 4.78 -7.51
CA SER A 173 6.06 3.63 -8.36
C SER A 173 7.42 3.00 -8.03
N SER A 174 8.14 3.49 -7.01
CA SER A 174 9.49 3.02 -6.69
C SER A 174 9.49 1.91 -5.64
N GLU A 175 10.57 1.12 -5.61
CA GLU A 175 10.79 0.05 -4.63
C GLU A 175 11.01 0.58 -3.19
N ASP A 176 11.37 1.86 -3.03
CA ASP A 176 11.68 2.45 -1.72
C ASP A 176 10.50 3.21 -1.11
N TYR A 177 9.49 2.46 -0.67
CA TYR A 177 8.31 3.02 0.02
C TYR A 177 8.68 3.73 1.33
N SER A 178 9.75 3.31 1.99
CA SER A 178 10.21 3.92 3.25
C SER A 178 10.68 5.34 3.04
N ALA A 179 11.53 5.58 2.03
CA ALA A 179 11.95 6.93 1.68
C ALA A 179 10.74 7.80 1.29
N PHE A 180 9.77 7.26 0.56
CA PHE A 180 8.56 7.99 0.18
C PHE A 180 7.73 8.41 1.40
N VAL A 181 7.55 7.48 2.35
CA VAL A 181 6.81 7.74 3.59
C VAL A 181 7.55 8.73 4.48
N GLU A 182 8.88 8.58 4.64
CA GLU A 182 9.72 9.54 5.37
C GLU A 182 9.57 10.94 4.79
N LYS A 183 9.67 11.04 3.46
CA LYS A 183 9.55 12.32 2.78
C LYS A 183 8.16 12.93 2.99
N SER A 184 7.10 12.13 2.86
CA SER A 184 5.72 12.56 3.10
C SER A 184 5.52 13.07 4.52
N ILE A 185 6.05 12.37 5.52
CA ILE A 185 5.98 12.77 6.94
C ILE A 185 6.74 14.08 7.18
N SER A 186 7.86 14.32 6.51
CA SER A 186 8.63 15.57 6.67
C SER A 186 7.84 16.83 6.29
N MET A 187 6.86 16.68 5.39
CA MET A 187 5.98 17.76 4.92
C MET A 187 4.70 17.89 5.75
N LEU A 188 4.47 16.97 6.70
CA LEU A 188 3.24 16.91 7.48
C LEU A 188 3.27 17.88 8.67
N ALA A 189 2.20 18.64 8.84
CA ALA A 189 1.98 19.53 9.99
C ALA A 189 1.84 18.71 11.27
N ASP A 190 2.13 19.29 12.43
CA ASP A 190 2.21 18.56 13.70
C ASP A 190 0.90 17.85 14.08
N GLU A 191 -0.26 18.40 13.72
CA GLU A 191 -1.58 17.78 13.92
C GLU A 191 -2.17 17.19 12.62
N GLY A 192 -1.35 17.14 11.56
CA GLY A 192 -1.78 16.74 10.23
C GLY A 192 -1.97 15.23 10.06
N PHE A 193 -2.69 14.86 9.00
CA PHE A 193 -2.93 13.47 8.61
C PHE A 193 -2.29 13.16 7.26
N LEU A 194 -1.68 11.98 7.16
CA LEU A 194 -1.13 11.43 5.93
C LEU A 194 -1.94 10.18 5.56
N ILE A 195 -2.59 10.17 4.39
CA ILE A 195 -3.43 9.05 3.92
C ILE A 195 -2.91 8.51 2.59
N LEU A 196 -2.37 7.29 2.58
CA LEU A 196 -1.65 6.73 1.44
C LEU A 196 -2.29 5.45 0.92
N GLY A 197 -2.68 5.42 -0.36
CA GLY A 197 -2.99 4.19 -1.08
C GLY A 197 -1.76 3.67 -1.83
N LEU A 198 -1.17 2.55 -1.39
CA LEU A 198 0.14 2.07 -1.86
C LEU A 198 0.07 0.65 -2.47
N ARG A 199 0.83 0.37 -3.53
CA ARG A 199 0.97 -0.98 -4.12
C ARG A 199 2.07 -1.80 -3.44
N ILE A 200 1.89 -2.10 -2.16
CA ILE A 200 2.88 -2.86 -1.39
C ILE A 200 2.80 -4.34 -1.79
N SER A 201 3.87 -4.84 -2.43
CA SER A 201 3.91 -6.17 -3.05
C SER A 201 4.32 -7.29 -2.09
N ASN A 202 4.97 -6.98 -0.97
CA ASN A 202 5.52 -7.97 -0.05
C ASN A 202 5.55 -7.46 1.41
N GLU A 203 5.65 -8.41 2.35
CA GLU A 203 5.64 -8.17 3.80
C GLU A 203 6.78 -7.29 4.27
N LYS A 204 8.00 -7.56 3.79
CA LYS A 204 9.18 -6.79 4.18
C LYS A 204 9.01 -5.30 3.89
N SER A 205 8.51 -4.95 2.70
CA SER A 205 8.25 -3.55 2.36
C SER A 205 7.16 -2.92 3.25
N PHE A 206 6.18 -3.69 3.71
CA PHE A 206 5.21 -3.19 4.70
C PHE A 206 5.86 -2.94 6.07
N ASP A 207 6.72 -3.85 6.51
CA ASP A 207 7.44 -3.74 7.78
C ASP A 207 8.40 -2.54 7.78
N ASP A 208 9.15 -2.36 6.70
CA ASP A 208 10.08 -1.22 6.53
C ASP A 208 9.32 0.13 6.61
N ILE A 209 8.09 0.20 6.07
CA ILE A 209 7.22 1.38 6.21
C ILE A 209 6.80 1.59 7.66
N LEU A 210 6.39 0.54 8.37
CA LEU A 210 5.99 0.65 9.77
C LEU A 210 7.14 1.15 10.65
N ASP A 211 8.34 0.56 10.50
CA ASP A 211 9.52 0.97 11.24
C ASP A 211 9.88 2.44 10.95
N THR A 212 9.75 2.87 9.69
CA THR A 212 9.94 4.28 9.30
C THR A 212 8.93 5.20 10.00
N ILE A 213 7.63 4.86 9.98
CA ILE A 213 6.57 5.64 10.64
C ILE A 213 6.89 5.84 12.13
N TYR A 214 7.23 4.76 12.85
CA TYR A 214 7.51 4.84 14.28
C TYR A 214 8.84 5.53 14.58
N GLY A 215 9.88 5.29 13.77
CA GLY A 215 11.18 5.92 13.91
C GLY A 215 11.12 7.44 13.80
N LEU A 216 10.16 7.97 13.04
CA LEU A 216 9.91 9.41 12.87
C LEU A 216 8.97 10.00 13.93
N GLY A 217 8.55 9.21 14.93
CA GLY A 217 7.66 9.66 16.00
C GLY A 217 6.20 9.83 15.55
N CYS A 218 5.82 9.18 14.46
CA CYS A 218 4.43 9.06 14.02
C CYS A 218 3.84 7.71 14.45
N HIS A 219 2.54 7.54 14.24
CA HIS A 219 1.85 6.28 14.44
C HIS A 219 0.85 6.01 13.32
N LEU A 220 0.58 4.73 13.08
CA LEU A 220 -0.47 4.28 12.17
C LEU A 220 -1.82 4.23 12.91
N ARG A 221 -2.85 4.85 12.33
CA ARG A 221 -4.23 4.80 12.81
C ARG A 221 -4.93 3.54 12.33
N TYR A 222 -4.91 2.50 13.15
CA TYR A 222 -5.49 1.18 12.81
C TYR A 222 -7.01 1.21 12.61
N ASP A 223 -7.70 2.18 13.19
CA ASP A 223 -9.14 2.40 13.07
C ASP A 223 -9.50 3.03 11.71
N GLN A 224 -8.54 3.65 11.05
CA GLN A 224 -8.67 4.34 9.75
C GLN A 224 -7.70 3.81 8.68
N SER A 225 -7.08 2.66 8.92
CA SER A 225 -6.20 2.00 7.96
C SER A 225 -6.80 0.65 7.60
N LYS A 226 -6.90 0.36 6.31
CA LYS A 226 -7.46 -0.92 5.84
C LYS A 226 -6.96 -1.27 4.45
N ARG A 227 -7.04 -2.55 4.12
CA ARG A 227 -6.87 -3.06 2.77
C ARG A 227 -8.19 -3.02 2.02
N ILE A 228 -8.18 -2.56 0.77
CA ILE A 228 -9.34 -2.60 -0.11
C ILE A 228 -9.06 -3.54 -1.29
N GLN A 229 -10.05 -4.36 -1.63
CA GLN A 229 -10.02 -5.22 -2.81
C GLN A 229 -10.51 -4.43 -4.02
N ILE A 230 -9.69 -4.36 -5.08
CA ILE A 230 -10.04 -3.71 -6.33
C ILE A 230 -9.67 -4.67 -7.48
N GLY A 231 -10.67 -5.29 -8.10
CA GLY A 231 -10.43 -6.37 -9.06
C GLY A 231 -9.70 -7.54 -8.40
N GLN A 232 -8.52 -7.89 -8.90
CA GLN A 232 -7.64 -8.91 -8.30
C GLN A 232 -6.55 -8.30 -7.39
N GLU A 233 -6.43 -6.97 -7.37
CA GLU A 233 -5.44 -6.28 -6.55
C GLU A 233 -6.00 -5.97 -5.16
N GLN A 234 -5.08 -5.91 -4.21
CA GLN A 234 -5.37 -5.73 -2.79
C GLN A 234 -4.48 -4.62 -2.26
N ILE A 235 -5.05 -3.43 -2.14
CA ILE A 235 -4.33 -2.17 -1.93
C ILE A 235 -4.47 -1.73 -0.46
N PRO A 236 -3.38 -1.63 0.32
CA PRO A 236 -3.41 -0.97 1.61
C PRO A 236 -3.66 0.53 1.46
N VAL A 237 -4.64 1.03 2.22
CA VAL A 237 -4.85 2.46 2.51
C VAL A 237 -4.45 2.71 3.96
N LEU A 238 -3.37 3.47 4.13
CA LEU A 238 -2.73 3.72 5.41
C LEU A 238 -3.01 5.14 5.89
N THR A 239 -3.41 5.30 7.14
CA THR A 239 -3.62 6.61 7.78
C THR A 239 -2.58 6.81 8.87
N ILE A 240 -1.77 7.85 8.74
CA ILE A 240 -0.61 8.14 9.58
C ILE A 240 -0.79 9.54 10.20
N GLN A 241 -0.38 9.68 11.45
CA GLN A 241 -0.43 10.95 12.19
C GLN A 241 0.80 11.06 13.11
N HIS A 242 1.28 12.27 13.38
CA HIS A 242 2.28 12.48 14.43
C HIS A 242 1.78 11.96 15.79
N GLY A 243 2.68 11.41 16.58
CA GLY A 243 2.38 10.91 17.90
C GLY A 243 3.20 9.67 18.24
N LYS A 244 3.77 9.68 19.44
CA LYS A 244 4.63 8.60 19.95
C LYS A 244 3.85 7.49 20.65
N LYS A 245 2.57 7.30 20.30
CA LYS A 245 1.82 6.19 20.89
C LYS A 245 2.34 4.90 20.28
N GLU A 246 3.28 4.26 20.98
CA GLU A 246 3.69 2.90 20.63
C GLU A 246 2.45 2.02 20.65
N LEU A 247 2.22 1.33 19.53
CA LEU A 247 1.14 0.37 19.45
C LEU A 247 1.45 -0.77 20.41
N SER A 248 0.47 -1.13 21.25
CA SER A 248 0.49 -2.41 21.94
C SER A 248 0.61 -3.56 20.93
N PRO A 249 1.16 -4.72 21.30
CA PRO A 249 1.21 -5.87 20.39
C PRO A 249 -0.15 -6.22 19.77
N ASN A 250 -1.25 -6.06 20.52
CA ASN A 250 -2.62 -6.23 19.99
C ASN A 250 -2.99 -5.21 18.91
N GLU A 251 -2.59 -3.95 19.08
CA GLU A 251 -2.82 -2.91 18.07
C GLU A 251 -1.95 -3.16 16.83
N LYS A 252 -0.67 -3.55 17.00
CA LYS A 252 0.20 -3.95 15.87
C LYS A 252 -0.41 -5.10 15.09
N LEU A 253 -0.87 -6.15 15.78
CA LEU A 253 -1.54 -7.30 15.16
C LEU A 253 -2.77 -6.88 14.36
N ARG A 254 -3.60 -5.99 14.91
CA ARG A 254 -4.78 -5.45 14.21
C ARG A 254 -4.39 -4.63 12.98
N CYS A 255 -3.35 -3.81 13.07
CA CYS A 255 -2.83 -3.04 11.93
C CYS A 255 -2.43 -3.95 10.78
N ILE A 256 -1.64 -4.98 11.05
CA ILE A 256 -1.11 -5.86 10.00
C ILE A 256 -2.22 -6.75 9.44
N ARG A 257 -3.13 -7.26 10.28
CA ARG A 257 -4.27 -8.05 9.79
C ARG A 257 -5.22 -7.24 8.93
N LYS A 258 -5.55 -6.00 9.33
CA LYS A 258 -6.45 -5.14 8.56
C LYS A 258 -5.78 -4.47 7.37
N GLY A 259 -4.50 -4.12 7.50
CA GLY A 259 -3.74 -3.40 6.49
C GLY A 259 -3.08 -4.32 5.47
N PHE A 260 -2.71 -5.55 5.85
CA PHE A 260 -1.85 -6.40 5.04
C PHE A 260 -2.37 -7.84 4.85
N TYR A 261 -2.65 -8.64 5.89
CA TYR A 261 -2.96 -10.08 5.70
C TYR A 261 -4.40 -10.47 5.39
N ASN A 262 -5.39 -9.77 5.93
CA ASN A 262 -6.81 -10.13 5.82
C ASN A 262 -7.12 -11.60 6.17
N LEU A 263 -6.51 -12.13 7.24
CA LEU A 263 -6.76 -13.48 7.74
C LEU A 263 -7.66 -13.40 8.97
N ASP A 264 -8.88 -13.95 8.86
CA ASP A 264 -9.83 -13.93 9.98
C ASP A 264 -9.40 -14.89 11.10
N ASN A 265 -8.85 -16.06 10.76
CA ASN A 265 -8.39 -17.08 11.72
C ASN A 265 -7.28 -17.97 11.13
N PRO A 266 -6.07 -17.45 10.88
CA PRO A 266 -5.00 -18.28 10.36
C PRO A 266 -4.57 -19.30 11.41
N LYS A 267 -4.55 -20.59 11.02
CA LYS A 267 -3.98 -21.64 11.87
C LYS A 267 -2.47 -21.49 11.99
N ARG A 268 -1.81 -21.06 10.91
CA ARG A 268 -0.36 -20.90 10.83
C ARG A 268 -0.04 -19.47 10.43
N ILE A 269 0.87 -18.85 11.16
CA ILE A 269 1.31 -17.48 10.98
C ILE A 269 2.82 -17.50 10.83
N ILE A 270 3.35 -16.68 9.91
CA ILE A 270 4.79 -16.56 9.67
C ILE A 270 5.22 -15.09 9.73
N GLY A 271 6.52 -14.85 9.86
CA GLY A 271 7.11 -13.52 9.68
C GLY A 271 6.81 -12.56 10.83
N TYR A 272 6.46 -11.31 10.52
CA TYR A 272 6.26 -10.26 11.51
C TYR A 272 5.02 -10.49 12.38
N GLU A 273 3.94 -11.03 11.80
CA GLU A 273 2.75 -11.41 12.55
C GLU A 273 3.07 -12.49 13.60
N ALA A 274 3.94 -13.45 13.25
CA ALA A 274 4.40 -14.50 14.17
C ALA A 274 5.15 -13.90 15.37
N ARG A 275 5.98 -12.88 15.15
CA ARG A 275 6.71 -12.18 16.23
C ARG A 275 5.76 -11.50 17.20
N ILE A 276 4.74 -10.82 16.69
CA ILE A 276 3.74 -10.13 17.53
C ILE A 276 2.91 -11.14 18.33
N ILE A 277 2.52 -12.26 17.73
CA ILE A 277 1.81 -13.32 18.45
C ILE A 277 2.70 -13.90 19.54
N LEU A 278 3.98 -14.17 19.26
CA LEU A 278 4.94 -14.66 20.25
C LEU A 278 5.04 -13.69 21.44
N ASP A 279 5.13 -12.39 21.20
CA ASP A 279 5.13 -11.37 22.26
C ASP A 279 3.85 -11.40 23.11
N LEU A 280 2.69 -11.58 22.46
CA LEU A 280 1.39 -11.66 23.14
C LEU A 280 1.26 -12.89 24.05
N ILE A 281 1.86 -14.00 23.66
CA ILE A 281 1.81 -15.27 24.42
C ILE A 281 3.05 -15.51 25.28
N ALA A 282 4.01 -14.58 25.32
CA ALA A 282 5.29 -14.75 26.00
C ALA A 282 5.18 -15.06 27.50
N SER A 283 4.07 -14.67 28.13
CA SER A 283 3.76 -15.00 29.54
C SER A 283 3.12 -16.37 29.75
N GLY A 284 2.85 -17.11 28.68
CA GLY A 284 2.31 -18.46 28.71
C GLY A 284 3.31 -19.49 29.24
N LYS A 285 2.79 -20.66 29.59
CA LYS A 285 3.59 -21.76 30.12
C LYS A 285 4.22 -22.53 28.96
N ILE A 286 5.55 -22.62 28.92
CA ILE A 286 6.24 -23.55 28.01
C ILE A 286 5.97 -24.98 28.50
N VAL A 287 5.33 -25.79 27.66
CA VAL A 287 4.97 -27.19 27.97
C VAL A 287 5.90 -28.20 27.29
N TYR A 288 6.58 -27.80 26.22
CA TYR A 288 7.64 -28.56 25.58
C TYR A 288 8.61 -27.62 24.88
N GLU A 289 9.88 -28.01 24.81
CA GLU A 289 10.90 -27.35 24.02
C GLU A 289 11.87 -28.40 23.49
N GLY A 290 12.16 -28.34 22.18
CA GLY A 290 13.12 -29.19 21.48
C GLY A 290 13.97 -28.36 20.52
N ARG A 291 15.23 -28.77 20.34
CA ARG A 291 16.19 -28.14 19.43
C ARG A 291 17.02 -29.21 18.74
N ASN A 292 17.22 -29.02 17.44
CA ASN A 292 18.08 -29.86 16.63
C ASN A 292 19.13 -28.97 15.95
N ASP A 293 20.39 -29.36 16.08
CA ASP A 293 21.54 -28.68 15.51
C ASP A 293 22.22 -29.62 14.50
N TRP A 294 22.56 -29.11 13.32
CA TRP A 294 23.24 -29.86 12.26
C TRP A 294 24.73 -29.53 12.22
N GLU A 295 25.51 -30.41 11.58
CA GLU A 295 26.98 -30.27 11.47
C GLU A 295 27.42 -29.01 10.70
N ASP A 296 26.58 -28.49 9.81
CA ASP A 296 26.83 -27.27 9.04
C ASP A 296 26.59 -25.98 9.85
N GLY A 297 26.19 -26.10 11.12
CA GLY A 297 25.88 -24.99 12.01
C GLY A 297 24.46 -24.45 11.87
N SER A 298 23.64 -25.01 10.99
CA SER A 298 22.20 -24.75 10.97
C SER A 298 21.53 -25.35 12.20
N TRP A 299 20.41 -24.77 12.60
CA TRP A 299 19.62 -25.22 13.74
C TRP A 299 18.15 -24.90 13.55
N MET A 300 17.31 -25.66 14.24
CA MET A 300 15.88 -25.47 14.31
C MET A 300 15.41 -25.74 15.74
N ARG A 301 14.51 -24.89 16.22
CA ARG A 301 13.92 -24.97 17.55
C ARG A 301 12.41 -25.02 17.42
N ILE A 302 11.79 -25.92 18.16
CA ILE A 302 10.34 -26.02 18.31
C ILE A 302 9.98 -25.93 19.79
N TRP A 303 8.99 -25.13 20.13
CA TRP A 303 8.48 -25.09 21.50
C TRP A 303 6.98 -24.85 21.52
N TYR A 304 6.35 -25.33 22.58
CA TYR A 304 4.90 -25.25 22.75
C TYR A 304 4.59 -24.38 23.95
N ILE A 305 3.75 -23.37 23.75
CA ILE A 305 3.31 -22.42 24.77
C ILE A 305 1.82 -22.63 25.02
N GLU A 306 1.44 -22.88 26.26
CA GLU A 306 0.03 -22.86 26.68
C GLU A 306 -0.32 -21.49 27.24
N PHE A 307 -1.29 -20.82 26.63
CA PHE A 307 -1.77 -19.50 27.05
C PHE A 307 -3.29 -19.41 26.88
N ASN A 308 -4.00 -19.02 27.95
CA ASN A 308 -5.47 -18.94 27.98
C ASN A 308 -6.21 -20.19 27.45
N GLY A 309 -5.68 -21.39 27.72
CA GLY A 309 -6.27 -22.66 27.30
C GLY A 309 -6.08 -23.01 25.81
N ILE A 310 -5.23 -22.26 25.11
CA ILE A 310 -4.81 -22.54 23.73
C ILE A 310 -3.34 -22.97 23.76
N THR A 311 -3.02 -24.05 23.05
CA THR A 311 -1.63 -24.47 22.79
C THR A 311 -1.16 -23.87 21.48
N TYR A 312 -0.04 -23.18 21.54
CA TYR A 312 0.66 -22.58 20.41
C TYR A 312 1.95 -23.37 20.16
N GLN A 313 2.18 -23.80 18.93
CA GLN A 313 3.48 -24.32 18.48
C GLN A 313 4.26 -23.16 17.87
N VAL A 314 5.52 -23.00 18.26
CA VAL A 314 6.42 -21.99 17.72
C VAL A 314 7.63 -22.68 17.13
N LEU A 315 7.98 -22.29 15.91
CA LEU A 315 9.14 -22.78 15.18
C LEU A 315 10.07 -21.62 14.84
N GLU A 316 11.35 -21.77 15.12
CA GLU A 316 12.39 -20.81 14.78
C GLU A 316 13.57 -21.55 14.14
N ASN A 317 14.21 -20.94 13.14
CA ASN A 317 15.40 -21.50 12.49
C ASN A 317 16.62 -20.56 12.57
N PHE A 318 17.77 -21.08 12.13
CA PHE A 318 19.03 -20.34 12.08
C PHE A 318 19.02 -19.05 11.24
N ALA A 319 18.08 -18.90 10.31
CA ALA A 319 17.91 -17.69 9.52
C ALA A 319 17.07 -16.62 10.24
N GLY A 320 16.48 -16.95 11.40
CA GLY A 320 15.59 -16.09 12.15
C GLY A 320 14.15 -16.08 11.62
N ASP A 321 13.79 -17.05 10.77
CA ASP A 321 12.41 -17.25 10.35
C ASP A 321 11.60 -17.77 11.55
N LEU A 322 10.39 -17.23 11.70
CA LEU A 322 9.51 -17.56 12.81
C LEU A 322 8.14 -17.99 12.27
N VAL A 323 7.63 -19.11 12.80
CA VAL A 323 6.29 -19.62 12.55
C VAL A 323 5.58 -19.81 13.89
N VAL A 324 4.32 -19.40 13.97
CA VAL A 324 3.44 -19.73 15.09
C VAL A 324 2.20 -20.43 14.56
N GLU A 325 1.92 -21.64 15.03
CA GLU A 325 0.73 -22.43 14.69
C GLU A 325 -0.18 -22.62 15.91
N PHE A 326 -1.49 -22.39 15.76
CA PHE A 326 -2.48 -22.51 16.83
C PHE A 326 -3.93 -22.60 16.32
N PRO A 327 -4.85 -23.22 17.09
CA PRO A 327 -4.55 -24.12 18.20
C PRO A 327 -3.95 -25.44 17.66
N VAL A 328 -2.91 -25.95 18.32
CA VAL A 328 -2.42 -27.31 18.06
C VAL A 328 -3.02 -28.30 19.05
N SER A 329 -3.42 -29.47 18.55
CA SER A 329 -4.07 -30.51 19.36
C SER A 329 -3.10 -31.49 20.01
N GLU A 330 -1.88 -31.58 19.47
CA GLU A 330 -0.86 -32.55 19.89
C GLU A 330 0.49 -31.86 20.06
N ILE A 331 1.23 -32.28 21.07
CA ILE A 331 2.63 -31.90 21.29
C ILE A 331 3.46 -33.02 20.68
N ILE A 332 4.19 -32.69 19.63
CA ILE A 332 5.08 -33.59 18.91
C ILE A 332 6.51 -33.17 19.26
N ASP A 333 7.37 -34.15 19.53
CA ASP A 333 8.79 -33.86 19.76
C ASP A 333 9.50 -33.45 18.47
N ILE A 334 10.72 -32.93 18.59
CA ILE A 334 11.44 -32.40 17.43
C ILE A 334 11.86 -33.48 16.42
N GLU A 335 12.09 -34.72 16.86
CA GLU A 335 12.49 -35.82 15.97
C GLU A 335 11.31 -36.22 15.09
N ASP A 336 10.17 -36.50 15.71
CA ASP A 336 8.90 -36.78 15.02
C ASP A 336 8.47 -35.62 14.13
N PHE A 337 8.69 -34.37 14.57
CA PHE A 337 8.40 -33.19 13.75
C PHE A 337 9.26 -33.13 12.50
N LEU A 338 10.57 -33.37 12.63
CA LEU A 338 11.52 -33.35 11.51
C LEU A 338 11.22 -34.44 10.48
N GLU A 339 10.81 -35.63 10.92
CA GLU A 339 10.35 -36.70 10.02
C GLU A 339 9.12 -36.27 9.20
N ASN A 340 8.16 -35.59 9.84
CA ASN A 340 6.98 -35.07 9.17
C ASN A 340 7.29 -33.86 8.27
N LEU A 341 8.27 -33.04 8.62
CA LEU A 341 8.68 -31.86 7.87
C LEU A 341 9.30 -32.22 6.52
N GLN A 342 10.06 -33.32 6.43
CA GLN A 342 10.63 -33.81 5.17
C GLN A 342 9.55 -34.15 4.12
N LEU A 343 8.31 -34.39 4.55
CA LEU A 343 7.16 -34.63 3.69
C LEU A 343 6.44 -33.34 3.25
N GLN A 344 6.75 -32.19 3.86
CA GLN A 344 6.14 -30.89 3.59
C GLN A 344 7.18 -29.90 3.05
N THR A 345 7.28 -29.79 1.73
CA THR A 345 8.31 -28.99 1.02
C THR A 345 8.28 -27.47 1.28
N ASN A 346 7.40 -26.96 2.15
CA ASN A 346 6.99 -25.54 2.16
C ASN A 346 6.55 -25.00 3.55
N TYR A 347 7.11 -25.52 4.65
CA TYR A 347 6.60 -25.21 6.00
C TYR A 347 6.74 -23.73 6.43
N PHE A 348 7.78 -23.04 5.94
CA PHE A 348 7.99 -21.61 6.13
C PHE A 348 7.31 -20.74 5.05
N SER A 349 6.46 -21.31 4.20
CA SER A 349 5.66 -20.57 3.24
C SER A 349 4.20 -20.46 3.72
N ARG A 350 3.52 -19.36 3.42
CA ARG A 350 2.08 -19.23 3.68
C ARG A 350 1.33 -20.24 2.83
N THR A 351 0.88 -21.34 3.44
CA THR A 351 -0.14 -22.19 2.84
C THR A 351 -1.50 -21.67 3.32
N VAL A 352 -2.38 -21.37 2.36
CA VAL A 352 -3.75 -20.86 2.59
C VAL A 352 -4.60 -21.87 3.33
#